data_AF-A0A8T1B9D8-F1
#
_entry.id   AF-A0A8T1B9D8-F1
#
_cell.length_a   1.000
_cell.length_b   1.000
_cell.length_c   1.000
_cell.angle_alpha   90.00
_cell.angle_beta   90.00
_cell.angle_gamma   90.00
#
_symmetry.space_group_name_H-M   'P 1'
#
loop_
_entity.id
_entity.type
_entity.pdbx_description
1 polymer ?
#
loop_
_entity_poly.entity_id
_entity_poly.type
_entity_poly.pdbx_seq_one_letter_code
_entity_poly.pdbx_strand_id
1 'polypeptide(L)'
;MPKDRFIASPFPVVRVNELERRELLHIVDMHVEDYITKYVDHVLVDKRKVDNRRWEHVKSKDKLRVYAERTHKELSRRGIEPETSLSATQRVQEHSVSKDLPVVMGIGTLVGDLDDLMFGVVSPTLDDMRVKASV
;
A
#
# COMPACT_ATOMS: atom_id res chain seq x y z
N MET A 1 -38.24 -14.33 8.38
CA MET A 1 -37.97 -13.21 7.45
C MET A 1 -36.78 -12.41 7.97
N PRO A 2 -35.60 -12.48 7.33
CA PRO A 2 -34.40 -11.77 7.78
C PRO A 2 -34.06 -10.61 6.84
N LYS A 3 -35.01 -9.70 6.57
CA LYS A 3 -34.83 -8.62 5.58
C LYS A 3 -34.36 -7.27 6.19
N ASP A 4 -34.49 -7.06 7.49
CA ASP A 4 -34.22 -5.74 8.10
C ASP A 4 -32.92 -5.64 8.90
N ARG A 5 -32.09 -6.68 8.92
CA ARG A 5 -30.94 -6.75 9.85
C ARG A 5 -29.65 -6.09 9.31
N PHE A 6 -29.68 -5.52 8.11
CA PHE A 6 -28.45 -5.15 7.38
C PHE A 6 -28.47 -3.73 6.76
N ILE A 7 -29.42 -2.87 7.14
CA ILE A 7 -29.58 -1.55 6.48
C ILE A 7 -28.86 -0.41 7.23
N ALA A 8 -28.52 -0.60 8.51
CA ALA A 8 -27.89 0.45 9.30
C ALA A 8 -26.39 0.20 9.47
N SER A 9 -25.56 1.11 8.94
CA SER A 9 -24.14 1.19 9.29
C SER A 9 -23.97 1.14 10.81
N PRO A 10 -23.11 0.25 11.36
CA PRO A 10 -22.84 0.20 12.79
C PRO A 10 -22.00 1.41 13.27
N PHE A 11 -21.55 2.27 12.35
CA PHE A 11 -20.72 3.42 12.64
C PHE A 11 -21.50 4.72 12.59
N PRO A 12 -21.24 5.68 13.50
CA PRO A 12 -21.78 7.03 13.40
C PRO A 12 -21.40 7.68 12.05
N VAL A 13 -22.29 8.53 11.54
CA VAL A 13 -22.00 9.31 10.33
C VAL A 13 -20.76 10.17 10.56
N VAL A 14 -19.68 9.89 9.82
CA VAL A 14 -18.46 10.69 9.84
C VAL A 14 -18.73 11.99 9.10
N ARG A 15 -18.67 13.11 9.83
CA ARG A 15 -18.77 14.45 9.23
C ARG A 15 -17.37 14.97 8.98
N VAL A 16 -17.00 15.07 7.71
CA VAL A 16 -15.74 15.65 7.28
C VAL A 16 -16.02 17.07 6.81
N ASN A 17 -15.29 18.05 7.31
CA ASN A 17 -15.40 19.43 6.85
C ASN A 17 -14.64 19.63 5.53
N GLU A 18 -14.89 20.75 4.83
CA GLU A 18 -14.27 21.00 3.52
C GLU A 18 -12.72 21.08 3.56
N LEU A 19 -12.15 21.50 4.69
CA LEU A 19 -10.69 21.54 4.86
C LEU A 19 -10.13 20.12 4.98
N GLU A 20 -10.67 19.31 5.91
CA GLU A 20 -10.29 17.91 6.10
C GLU A 20 -10.46 17.11 4.81
N ARG A 21 -11.54 17.35 4.05
CA ARG A 21 -11.77 16.70 2.77
C ARG A 21 -10.65 17.00 1.77
N ARG A 22 -10.22 18.26 1.68
CA ARG A 22 -9.10 18.66 0.80
C ARG A 22 -7.79 18.04 1.25
N GLU A 23 -7.54 18.00 2.55
CA GLU A 23 -6.33 17.37 3.10
C GLU A 23 -6.28 15.87 2.78
N LEU A 24 -7.39 15.15 2.98
CA LEU A 24 -7.49 13.73 2.65
C LEU A 24 -7.26 13.48 1.15
N LEU A 25 -7.85 14.29 0.28
CA LEU A 25 -7.62 14.19 -1.17
C LEU A 25 -6.17 14.47 -1.55
N HIS A 26 -5.57 15.52 -0.97
CA HIS A 26 -4.17 15.86 -1.23
C HIS A 26 -3.22 14.72 -0.83
N ILE A 27 -3.47 14.06 0.30
CA ILE A 27 -2.71 12.88 0.71
C ILE A 27 -2.84 11.78 -0.34
N VAL A 28 -4.06 11.50 -0.83
CA VAL A 28 -4.28 10.48 -1.87
C VAL A 28 -3.51 10.82 -3.14
N ASP A 29 -3.62 12.06 -3.63
CA ASP A 29 -2.97 12.49 -4.86
C ASP A 29 -1.44 12.35 -4.76
N MET A 30 -0.85 12.81 -3.65
CA MET A 30 0.59 12.67 -3.41
C MET A 30 1.04 11.20 -3.41
N HIS A 31 0.26 10.29 -2.82
CA HIS A 31 0.64 8.88 -2.78
C HIS A 31 0.51 8.23 -4.15
N VAL A 32 -0.57 8.49 -4.88
CA VAL A 32 -0.78 7.93 -6.22
C VAL A 32 0.35 8.37 -7.15
N GLU A 33 0.71 9.65 -7.13
CA GLU A 33 1.82 10.19 -7.94
C GLU A 33 3.17 9.55 -7.58
N ASP A 34 3.47 9.41 -6.29
CA ASP A 34 4.69 8.77 -5.79
C ASP A 34 4.80 7.30 -6.22
N TYR A 35 3.71 6.52 -6.11
CA TYR A 35 3.71 5.12 -6.53
C TYR A 35 3.75 4.94 -8.06
N ILE A 36 3.11 5.82 -8.83
CA ILE A 36 3.21 5.81 -10.30
C ILE A 36 4.65 6.10 -10.71
N THR A 37 5.28 7.12 -10.14
CA THR A 37 6.68 7.47 -10.44
C THR A 37 7.61 6.30 -10.14
N LYS A 38 7.48 5.68 -8.97
CA LYS A 38 8.25 4.48 -8.60
C LYS A 38 8.04 3.31 -9.57
N TYR A 39 6.81 3.08 -10.01
CA TYR A 39 6.52 2.04 -10.99
C TYR A 39 7.17 2.35 -12.34
N VAL A 40 7.06 3.59 -12.81
CA VAL A 40 7.67 4.04 -14.07
C VAL A 40 9.19 3.89 -14.03
N ASP A 41 9.83 4.32 -12.95
CA ASP A 41 11.28 4.16 -12.76
C ASP A 41 11.68 2.68 -12.75
N HIS A 42 10.93 1.84 -12.03
CA HIS A 42 11.17 0.40 -12.02
C HIS A 42 11.09 -0.22 -13.43
N VAL A 43 10.14 0.23 -14.25
CA VAL A 43 9.97 -0.29 -15.62
C VAL A 43 11.03 0.26 -16.57
N LEU A 44 11.29 1.58 -16.54
CA LEU A 44 12.13 2.27 -17.52
C LEU A 44 13.62 2.29 -17.14
N VAL A 45 13.93 2.60 -15.88
CA VAL A 45 15.30 2.75 -15.37
C VAL A 45 15.86 1.39 -14.95
N ASP A 46 15.15 0.68 -14.06
CA ASP A 46 15.61 -0.60 -13.53
C ASP A 46 15.39 -1.77 -14.50
N LYS A 47 14.67 -1.53 -15.61
CA LYS A 47 14.33 -2.54 -16.63
C LYS A 47 13.66 -3.77 -16.00
N ARG A 48 12.75 -3.53 -15.04
CA ARG A 48 12.02 -4.55 -14.28
C ARG A 48 12.91 -5.49 -13.46
N LYS A 49 14.14 -5.07 -13.13
CA LYS A 49 15.04 -5.81 -12.25
C LYS A 49 14.92 -5.31 -10.82
N VAL A 50 14.94 -6.24 -9.88
CA VAL A 50 14.95 -5.91 -8.45
C VAL A 50 16.39 -5.70 -8.01
N ASP A 51 16.66 -4.58 -7.33
CA ASP A 51 17.94 -4.35 -6.67
C ASP A 51 18.07 -5.26 -5.44
N ASN A 52 18.81 -6.36 -5.58
CA ASN A 52 19.07 -7.32 -4.50
C ASN A 52 19.96 -6.75 -3.36
N ARG A 53 20.57 -5.57 -3.55
CA ARG A 53 21.28 -4.86 -2.48
C ARG A 53 20.30 -4.21 -1.51
N ARG A 54 19.15 -3.75 -1.99
CA ARG A 54 18.07 -3.16 -1.18
C ARG A 54 17.04 -4.19 -0.74
N TRP A 55 16.64 -5.07 -1.66
CA TRP A 55 15.55 -6.01 -1.48
C TRP A 55 16.07 -7.42 -1.21
N GLU A 56 15.54 -8.04 -0.17
CA GLU A 56 15.77 -9.45 0.16
C GLU A 56 14.56 -10.28 -0.25
N HIS A 57 14.80 -11.38 -0.97
CA HIS A 57 13.72 -12.27 -1.39
C HIS A 57 13.15 -13.02 -0.18
N VAL A 58 11.82 -12.97 -0.03
CA VAL A 58 11.10 -13.61 1.08
C VAL A 58 10.41 -14.88 0.61
N LYS A 59 9.67 -14.80 -0.50
CA LYS A 59 8.86 -15.92 -0.98
C LYS A 59 8.57 -15.79 -2.47
N SER A 60 8.48 -16.94 -3.14
CA SER A 60 7.93 -17.05 -4.48
C SER A 60 6.72 -17.97 -4.45
N LYS A 61 5.68 -17.59 -5.17
CA LYS A 61 4.55 -18.47 -5.47
C LYS A 61 4.06 -18.17 -6.89
N ASP A 62 3.97 -19.19 -7.73
CA ASP A 62 3.56 -19.07 -9.13
C ASP A 62 4.38 -17.99 -9.86
N LYS A 63 3.71 -16.96 -10.40
CA LYS A 63 4.35 -15.81 -11.07
C LYS A 63 4.56 -14.61 -10.15
N LEU A 64 4.36 -14.75 -8.84
CA LEU A 64 4.52 -13.69 -7.85
C LEU A 64 5.77 -13.93 -6.99
N ARG A 65 6.59 -12.90 -6.84
CA ARG A 65 7.76 -12.86 -5.97
C ARG A 65 7.59 -11.73 -4.97
N VAL A 66 7.87 -12.03 -3.71
CA VAL A 66 7.75 -11.10 -2.59
C VAL A 66 9.14 -10.85 -2.03
N TYR A 67 9.46 -9.58 -1.86
CA TYR A 67 10.72 -9.10 -1.30
C TYR A 67 10.45 -8.21 -0.10
N ALA A 68 11.30 -8.28 0.91
CA ALA A 68 11.33 -7.35 2.02
C ALA A 68 12.49 -6.37 1.82
N GLU A 69 12.28 -5.11 2.20
CA GLU A 69 13.37 -4.16 2.28
C GLU A 69 14.32 -4.58 3.41
N ARG A 70 15.62 -4.57 3.14
CA ARG A 70 16.64 -4.83 4.17
C ARG A 70 16.62 -3.72 5.21
N THR A 71 17.06 -4.04 6.42
CA THR A 71 17.11 -3.07 7.52
C THR A 71 18.02 -1.88 7.21
N HIS A 72 17.76 -0.72 7.81
CA HIS A 72 18.59 0.48 7.60
C HIS A 72 20.08 0.21 7.85
N LYS A 73 20.40 -0.57 8.88
CA LYS A 73 21.78 -0.98 9.21
C LYS A 73 22.45 -1.77 8.09
N GLU A 74 21.70 -2.63 7.39
CA GLU A 74 22.21 -3.40 6.26
C GLU A 74 22.35 -2.57 5.00
N LEU A 75 21.43 -1.63 4.77
CA LEU A 75 21.50 -0.69 3.65
C LEU A 75 22.72 0.23 3.78
N SER A 76 22.94 0.85 4.95
CA SER A 76 24.12 1.70 5.19
C SER A 76 25.43 0.92 5.04
N ARG A 77 25.49 -0.35 5.50
CA ARG A 77 26.65 -1.23 5.26
C ARG A 77 26.92 -1.49 3.78
N ARG A 78 25.88 -1.42 2.95
CA ARG A 78 25.96 -1.58 1.49
C ARG A 78 26.13 -0.24 0.78
N GLY A 79 26.32 0.87 1.50
CA GLY A 79 26.44 2.21 0.92
C GLY A 79 25.16 2.68 0.22
N ILE A 80 24.00 2.20 0.68
CA ILE A 80 22.68 2.64 0.22
C ILE A 80 22.09 3.46 1.36
N GLU A 81 21.93 4.75 1.13
CA GLU A 81 21.11 5.60 1.99
C GLU A 81 19.71 5.65 1.36
N PRO A 82 18.69 5.06 2.01
CA PRO A 82 17.34 5.11 1.49
C PRO A 82 16.82 6.55 1.58
N GLU A 83 16.90 7.30 0.47
CA GLU A 83 16.42 8.70 0.39
C GLU A 83 14.93 8.86 0.71
N THR A 84 14.17 7.78 0.76
CA THR A 84 12.78 7.77 1.22
C THR A 84 12.44 6.36 1.65
N SER A 85 12.39 6.11 2.96
CA SER A 85 11.79 4.89 3.49
C SER A 85 10.37 4.78 2.92
N LEU A 86 10.09 3.67 2.24
CA LEU A 86 8.90 3.44 1.40
C LEU A 86 7.58 3.33 2.18
N SER A 87 7.62 3.64 3.47
CA SER A 87 6.42 3.69 4.26
C SER A 87 5.75 5.05 4.05
N ALA A 88 4.66 5.03 3.29
CA ALA A 88 3.62 6.07 3.26
C ALA A 88 3.28 6.64 4.66
N THR A 89 3.48 5.84 5.71
CA THR A 89 3.22 6.24 7.10
C THR A 89 4.39 6.94 7.80
N GLN A 90 5.61 6.90 7.25
CA GLN A 90 6.80 7.47 7.90
C GLN A 90 6.90 8.99 7.77
N ARG A 91 6.18 9.59 6.81
CA ARG A 91 6.04 11.05 6.70
C ARG A 91 5.05 11.65 7.70
N VAL A 92 4.34 10.84 8.50
CA VAL A 92 3.21 11.31 9.33
C VAL A 92 3.57 11.53 10.81
N GLN A 93 4.77 11.20 11.31
CA GLN A 93 5.08 11.47 12.73
C GLN A 93 6.58 11.64 13.02
N GLU A 94 6.99 12.86 13.39
CA GLU A 94 8.28 13.15 14.03
C GLU A 94 8.37 12.61 15.48
N HIS A 95 7.24 12.18 16.04
CA HIS A 95 7.12 11.75 17.44
C HIS A 95 6.33 10.44 17.59
N SER A 96 6.82 9.33 17.04
CA SER A 96 6.48 8.01 17.59
C SER A 96 7.59 7.01 17.29
N VAL A 97 7.79 6.10 18.24
CA VAL A 97 8.88 5.13 18.32
C VAL A 97 9.18 4.54 16.95
N SER A 98 10.41 4.77 16.48
CA SER A 98 11.04 4.22 15.29
C SER A 98 11.11 2.68 15.35
N LYS A 99 9.97 2.03 15.18
CA LYS A 99 9.94 0.65 14.74
C LYS A 99 10.02 0.71 13.23
N ASP A 100 11.15 0.28 12.68
CA ASP A 100 11.33 0.07 11.24
C ASP A 100 10.16 -0.79 10.73
N LEU A 101 9.15 -0.13 10.16
CA LEU A 101 8.01 -0.80 9.57
C LEU A 101 8.55 -1.57 8.35
N PRO A 102 8.39 -2.90 8.33
CA PRO A 102 8.91 -3.68 7.22
C PRO A 102 8.17 -3.30 5.95
N VAL A 103 8.92 -2.83 4.96
CA VAL A 103 8.39 -2.57 3.62
C VAL A 103 8.48 -3.85 2.80
N VAL A 104 7.39 -4.20 2.13
CA VAL A 104 7.32 -5.37 1.26
C VAL A 104 7.00 -4.94 -0.16
N MET A 105 7.70 -5.53 -1.13
CA MET A 105 7.46 -5.35 -2.56
C MET A 105 7.06 -6.69 -3.19
N GLY A 106 5.87 -6.72 -3.78
CA GLY A 106 5.40 -7.84 -4.59
C GLY A 106 5.56 -7.54 -6.08
N ILE A 107 6.23 -8.41 -6.83
CA ILE A 107 6.38 -8.30 -8.29
C ILE A 107 5.91 -9.60 -8.93
N GLY A 108 4.98 -9.48 -9.87
CA GLY A 108 4.48 -10.64 -10.59
C GLY A 108 3.47 -10.30 -11.66
N THR A 109 2.78 -11.34 -12.12
CA THR A 109 1.65 -11.22 -13.05
C THR A 109 0.47 -11.99 -12.46
N LEU A 110 -0.73 -11.45 -12.67
CA LEU A 110 -1.99 -12.08 -12.29
C LEU A 110 -2.81 -12.34 -13.57
N VAL A 111 -3.65 -13.36 -13.54
CA VAL A 111 -4.62 -13.63 -14.61
C VAL A 111 -5.94 -12.97 -14.23
N GLY A 112 -6.49 -12.14 -15.13
CA GLY A 112 -7.76 -11.44 -14.93
C GLY A 112 -7.67 -9.97 -15.29
N ASP A 113 -8.78 -9.27 -15.09
CA ASP A 113 -8.89 -7.84 -15.34
C ASP A 113 -8.41 -7.03 -14.13
N LEU A 114 -7.88 -5.83 -14.40
CA LEU A 114 -7.39 -4.94 -13.35
C LEU A 114 -8.51 -4.53 -12.39
N ASP A 115 -9.71 -4.30 -12.92
CA ASP A 115 -10.86 -3.88 -12.12
C ASP A 115 -11.22 -4.94 -11.07
N ASP A 116 -11.27 -6.22 -11.47
CA ASP A 116 -11.52 -7.34 -10.55
C ASP A 116 -10.46 -7.43 -9.44
N LEU A 117 -9.19 -7.21 -9.80
CA LEU A 117 -8.10 -7.15 -8.83
C LEU A 117 -8.29 -6.00 -7.85
N MET A 118 -8.59 -4.80 -8.35
CA MET A 118 -8.79 -3.63 -7.51
C MET A 118 -10.00 -3.79 -6.59
N PHE A 119 -11.10 -4.39 -7.07
CA PHE A 119 -12.25 -4.74 -6.23
C PHE A 119 -11.87 -5.75 -5.13
N GLY A 120 -11.10 -6.79 -5.48
CA GLY A 120 -10.63 -7.79 -4.52
C GLY A 120 -9.68 -7.21 -3.47
N VAL A 121 -8.85 -6.22 -3.83
CA VAL A 121 -7.95 -5.53 -2.88
C VAL A 121 -8.75 -4.63 -1.94
N VAL A 122 -9.73 -3.89 -2.48
CA VAL A 122 -10.53 -2.97 -1.68
C VAL A 122 -11.43 -3.75 -0.73
N SER A 123 -12.11 -4.80 -1.18
CA SER A 123 -13.07 -5.58 -0.39
C SER A 123 -12.75 -7.08 -0.43
N PRO A 124 -11.72 -7.52 0.30
CA PRO A 124 -11.24 -8.91 0.24
C PRO A 124 -12.21 -9.92 0.87
N THR A 125 -13.07 -9.48 1.79
CA THR A 125 -14.07 -10.35 2.44
C THR A 125 -15.50 -9.88 2.19
N LEU A 126 -16.45 -10.82 2.33
CA LEU A 126 -17.88 -10.51 2.28
C LEU A 126 -18.29 -9.51 3.38
N ASP A 127 -17.64 -9.56 4.53
CA ASP A 127 -17.91 -8.65 5.63
C ASP A 127 -17.42 -7.23 5.32
N ASP A 128 -16.25 -7.07 4.69
CA ASP A 128 -15.76 -5.76 4.21
C ASP A 128 -16.72 -5.13 3.20
N MET A 129 -17.24 -5.96 2.28
CA MET A 129 -18.22 -5.52 1.29
C MET A 129 -19.51 -5.07 1.96
N ARG A 130 -20.02 -5.83 2.94
CA ARG A 130 -21.24 -5.50 3.69
C ARG A 130 -21.09 -4.20 4.47
N VAL A 131 -19.96 -4.00 5.14
CA VAL A 131 -19.69 -2.77 5.90
C VAL A 131 -19.74 -1.56 4.98
N LYS A 132 -19.11 -1.63 3.80
CA LYS A 132 -19.09 -0.50 2.85
C LYS A 132 -20.44 -0.24 2.17
N ALA A 133 -21.24 -1.29 1.95
CA ALA A 133 -22.58 -1.17 1.38
C ALA A 133 -23.64 -0.67 2.39
N SER A 134 -23.31 -0.63 3.68
CA SER A 134 -24.23 -0.19 4.75
C SER A 134 -24.26 1.34 4.94
N VAL A 135 -23.56 2.11 4.08
CA VAL A 135 -23.42 3.57 4.13
C VAL A 135 -24.29 4.23 3.06
#